data_AF-A0A835YBI5-F1
#
_entry.id   AF-A0A835YBI5-F1
#
_cell.length_a   1.000
_cell.length_b   1.000
_cell.length_c   1.000
_cell.angle_alpha   90.00
_cell.angle_beta   90.00
_cell.angle_gamma   90.00
#
_symmetry.space_group_name_H-M   'P 1'
#
loop_
_entity.id
_entity.type
_entity.pdbx_description
1 polymer ?
#
loop_
_entity_poly.entity_id
_entity_poly.type
_entity_poly.pdbx_seq_one_letter_code
_entity_poly.pdbx_strand_id
1 'polypeptide(L)'
;MGNRRQSSHVLVEADPSHPTVVDNPWHALYSALVTLTLGVLGSTVLPVPYAFSKTGVAAGAVTMGLVAAANDATCCMMVRSAAHTGFTTYEQLAGWAGGPKARVFTQVSLILLLYGTLCGGLAFLSDVARVMVLKGFPPGVAPELLQRDGRPVMVFTVLTVLLPLCLQRHIREFEKAATVGVVVVVALCVIIVSRAVALGFPAIARGELDVFGVKVDEHLPEAFAVLGFAFYMQPMLMPLLKEMPVGPVGARLTERAVHITLFGVACGVYGTVGIFGASIFGIKTESNIMVNDLLPGHPTGTLVLYACLLVYLCCGMVTTHFALRSSLDLLLVGPGVPFTWPRQASETVGILSAASTVALLFPTQAEKIFALTGCTAVCLVCYVIPVYIHLAVRRDVRRKAQIEAAAAAFAASNTYYTPPADGADGLHGLDEPLLGELGPSGPGRCGARAGLVGALKGLVWAVREYAVSVAILAVGVGFSVAGLYVGVTDLLEYLRGGGDGGR
;
A
#
# COMPACT_ATOMS: atom_id res chain seq x y z
N MET A 1 -11.37 9.60 43.65
CA MET A 1 -11.71 9.74 42.22
C MET A 1 -10.92 10.91 41.65
N GLY A 2 -9.91 10.65 40.83
CA GLY A 2 -9.02 11.68 40.29
C GLY A 2 -7.85 11.02 39.57
N ASN A 3 -8.11 10.46 38.39
CA ASN A 3 -7.18 9.62 37.64
C ASN A 3 -6.10 10.51 36.98
N ARG A 4 -4.89 10.53 37.56
CA ARG A 4 -3.68 11.11 36.98
C ARG A 4 -3.35 10.35 35.69
N ARG A 5 -3.43 11.03 34.54
CA ARG A 5 -2.80 10.56 33.30
C ARG A 5 -1.28 10.62 33.48
N GLN A 6 -0.68 9.52 33.92
CA GLN A 6 0.76 9.31 33.81
C GLN A 6 1.12 9.23 32.32
N SER A 7 1.93 10.20 31.90
CA SER A 7 2.74 10.12 30.69
C SER A 7 3.75 9.01 30.91
N SER A 8 3.45 7.80 30.44
CA SER A 8 4.44 6.73 30.30
C SER A 8 5.20 6.99 29.00
N HIS A 9 6.36 7.65 29.12
CA HIS A 9 7.46 7.40 28.20
C HIS A 9 7.81 5.92 28.33
N VAL A 10 7.26 5.08 27.46
CA VAL A 10 7.70 3.70 27.30
C VAL A 10 9.05 3.77 26.60
N LEU A 11 10.12 3.78 27.41
CA LEU A 11 11.42 3.38 26.95
C LEU A 11 11.27 1.96 26.41
N VAL A 12 11.51 1.81 25.11
CA VAL A 12 11.58 0.52 24.44
C VAL A 12 12.76 -0.22 25.08
N GLU A 13 12.46 -1.09 26.03
CA GLU A 13 13.41 -2.05 26.55
C GLU A 13 13.69 -3.04 25.42
N ALA A 14 14.92 -2.98 24.90
CA ALA A 14 15.37 -3.85 23.83
C ALA A 14 15.38 -5.29 24.32
N ASP A 15 14.57 -6.14 23.69
CA ASP A 15 14.62 -7.59 23.86
C ASP A 15 16.02 -8.10 23.42
N PRO A 16 16.84 -8.65 24.34
CA PRO A 16 18.20 -9.07 24.04
C PRO A 16 18.28 -10.33 23.15
N SER A 17 17.15 -10.91 22.73
CA SER A 17 17.09 -12.08 21.85
C SER A 17 16.87 -11.77 20.36
N HIS A 18 16.66 -10.49 20.01
CA HIS A 18 16.58 -10.06 18.62
C HIS A 18 17.91 -9.44 18.16
N PRO A 19 18.60 -9.98 17.13
CA PRO A 19 19.82 -9.38 16.63
C PRO A 19 19.52 -7.94 16.20
N THR A 20 20.20 -7.04 16.89
CA THR A 20 20.18 -5.59 16.75
C THR A 20 20.52 -5.16 15.33
N VAL A 21 19.77 -4.16 14.86
CA VAL A 21 20.23 -3.04 14.01
C VAL A 21 20.92 -3.44 12.71
N VAL A 22 20.26 -3.16 11.59
CA VAL A 22 20.97 -3.09 10.29
C VAL A 22 21.98 -1.94 10.40
N ASP A 23 23.25 -2.27 10.67
CA ASP A 23 24.34 -1.29 10.89
C ASP A 23 24.63 -0.43 9.65
N ASN A 24 24.13 -0.83 8.47
CA ASN A 24 24.30 -0.08 7.24
C ASN A 24 22.94 0.42 6.70
N PRO A 25 22.69 1.74 6.66
CA PRO A 25 21.43 2.30 6.14
C PRO A 25 21.16 1.89 4.68
N TRP A 26 22.19 1.57 3.90
CA TRP A 26 22.05 1.10 2.53
C TRP A 26 21.42 -0.29 2.43
N HIS A 27 21.78 -1.21 3.33
CA HIS A 27 21.17 -2.55 3.35
C HIS A 27 19.71 -2.49 3.76
N ALA A 28 19.37 -1.66 4.74
CA ALA A 28 17.98 -1.45 5.16
C ALA A 28 17.13 -0.82 4.04
N LEU A 29 17.71 0.10 3.26
CA LEU A 29 17.03 0.66 2.11
C LEU A 29 16.80 -0.40 1.02
N TYR A 30 17.83 -1.20 0.72
CA TYR A 30 17.74 -2.24 -0.29
C TYR A 30 16.67 -3.29 0.05
N SER A 31 16.66 -3.79 1.29
CA SER A 31 15.66 -4.76 1.75
C SER A 31 14.25 -4.17 1.70
N ALA A 32 14.09 -2.91 2.10
CA ALA A 32 12.82 -2.19 2.00
C ALA A 32 12.35 -2.06 0.55
N LEU A 33 13.24 -1.69 -0.37
CA LEU A 33 12.91 -1.56 -1.80
C LEU A 33 12.46 -2.89 -2.39
N VAL A 34 13.17 -3.98 -2.10
CA VAL A 34 12.83 -5.31 -2.60
C VAL A 34 11.49 -5.79 -2.06
N THR A 35 11.26 -5.63 -0.75
CA THR A 35 9.99 -6.03 -0.11
C THR A 35 8.81 -5.21 -0.60
N LEU A 36 8.95 -3.88 -0.69
CA LEU A 36 7.89 -3.01 -1.22
C LEU A 36 7.64 -3.30 -2.71
N THR A 37 8.69 -3.58 -3.48
CA THR A 37 8.55 -3.90 -4.91
C THR A 37 7.77 -5.19 -5.09
N LEU A 38 8.10 -6.26 -4.35
CA LEU A 38 7.33 -7.50 -4.43
C LEU A 38 5.88 -7.31 -3.96
N GLY A 39 5.69 -6.54 -2.89
CA GLY A 39 4.36 -6.25 -2.35
C GLY A 39 3.46 -5.49 -3.33
N VAL A 40 4.01 -4.49 -4.03
CA VAL A 40 3.29 -3.71 -5.05
C VAL A 40 3.09 -4.53 -6.30
N LEU A 41 4.18 -5.02 -6.93
CA LEU A 41 4.12 -5.69 -8.23
C LEU A 41 3.33 -7.01 -8.21
N GLY A 42 3.46 -7.80 -7.14
CA GLY A 42 2.85 -9.12 -6.90
C GLY A 42 1.96 -9.68 -8.02
N SER A 43 0.69 -9.90 -7.73
CA SER A 43 -0.31 -10.33 -8.73
C SER A 43 -0.84 -9.18 -9.58
N THR A 44 -0.54 -7.93 -9.23
CA THR A 44 -1.14 -6.72 -9.80
C THR A 44 -0.58 -6.34 -11.16
N VAL A 45 0.63 -6.79 -11.53
CA VAL A 45 1.24 -6.55 -12.86
C VAL A 45 0.39 -7.15 -14.00
N LEU A 46 -0.24 -8.29 -13.75
CA LEU A 46 -0.94 -9.09 -14.77
C LEU A 46 -2.16 -8.40 -15.40
N PRO A 47 -3.01 -7.66 -14.66
CA PRO A 47 -4.17 -6.95 -15.21
C PRO A 47 -3.91 -5.53 -15.71
N VAL A 48 -2.71 -4.97 -15.51
CA VAL A 48 -2.39 -3.61 -16.00
C VAL A 48 -2.56 -3.46 -17.53
N PRO A 49 -2.13 -4.41 -18.38
CA PRO A 49 -2.34 -4.32 -19.82
C PRO A 49 -3.81 -4.22 -20.22
N TYR A 50 -4.68 -4.98 -19.54
CA TYR A 50 -6.13 -4.89 -19.73
C TYR A 50 -6.62 -3.46 -19.43
N ALA A 51 -6.22 -2.89 -18.31
CA ALA A 51 -6.61 -1.53 -17.96
C ALA A 51 -6.15 -0.49 -19.00
N PHE A 52 -4.93 -0.61 -19.54
CA PHE A 52 -4.44 0.26 -20.62
C PHE A 52 -5.16 0.04 -21.95
N SER A 53 -5.58 -1.20 -22.25
CA SER A 53 -6.36 -1.50 -23.46
C SER A 53 -7.75 -0.85 -23.45
N LYS A 54 -8.34 -0.67 -22.25
CA LYS A 54 -9.66 -0.06 -22.05
C LYS A 54 -9.60 1.47 -21.88
N THR A 55 -8.58 1.97 -21.19
CA THR A 55 -8.43 3.41 -20.91
C THR A 55 -7.74 4.18 -22.04
N GLY A 56 -6.94 3.50 -22.87
CA GLY A 56 -6.02 4.14 -23.80
C GLY A 56 -4.70 4.56 -23.12
N VAL A 57 -3.68 4.84 -23.92
CA VAL A 57 -2.31 5.07 -23.41
C VAL A 57 -2.21 6.36 -22.60
N ALA A 58 -2.68 7.49 -23.15
CA ALA A 58 -2.59 8.78 -22.47
C ALA A 58 -3.43 8.83 -21.18
N ALA A 59 -4.70 8.41 -21.25
CA ALA A 59 -5.58 8.39 -20.07
C ALA A 59 -5.07 7.43 -19.00
N GLY A 60 -4.70 6.20 -19.38
CA GLY A 60 -4.09 5.22 -18.48
C GLY A 60 -2.84 5.78 -17.80
N ALA A 61 -1.91 6.37 -18.55
CA ALA A 61 -0.69 6.96 -17.98
C ALA A 61 -0.96 8.13 -17.02
N VAL A 62 -1.90 9.03 -17.34
CA VAL A 62 -2.29 10.12 -16.45
C VAL A 62 -2.92 9.57 -15.17
N THR A 63 -3.84 8.62 -15.27
CA THR A 63 -4.46 8.01 -14.07
C THR A 63 -3.45 7.25 -13.22
N MET A 64 -2.51 6.53 -13.84
CA MET A 64 -1.41 5.87 -13.17
C MET A 64 -0.56 6.88 -12.38
N GLY A 65 -0.19 8.00 -12.98
CA GLY A 65 0.57 9.06 -12.30
C GLY A 65 -0.19 9.69 -11.12
N LEU A 66 -1.49 9.94 -11.28
CA LEU A 66 -2.34 10.48 -10.21
C LEU A 66 -2.50 9.50 -9.04
N VAL A 67 -2.76 8.23 -9.34
CA VAL A 67 -2.90 7.16 -8.34
C VAL A 67 -1.56 6.92 -7.63
N ALA A 68 -0.45 6.89 -8.35
CA ALA A 68 0.88 6.77 -7.76
C ALA A 68 1.18 7.93 -6.80
N ALA A 69 0.89 9.18 -7.20
CA ALA A 69 1.07 10.35 -6.33
C ALA A 69 0.16 10.34 -5.10
N ALA A 70 -1.09 9.89 -5.25
CA ALA A 70 -2.01 9.76 -4.12
C ALA A 70 -1.57 8.67 -3.13
N ASN A 71 -1.14 7.51 -3.63
CA ASN A 71 -0.58 6.44 -2.80
C ASN A 71 0.72 6.87 -2.12
N ASP A 72 1.61 7.56 -2.82
CA ASP A 72 2.85 8.09 -2.25
C ASP A 72 2.59 9.04 -1.07
N ALA A 73 1.69 10.00 -1.28
CA ALA A 73 1.32 10.96 -0.24
C ALA A 73 0.71 10.29 0.99
N THR A 74 -0.20 9.33 0.81
CA THR A 74 -0.86 8.61 1.91
C THR A 74 0.09 7.68 2.66
N CYS A 75 1.02 7.05 1.94
CA CYS A 75 2.10 6.26 2.54
C CYS A 75 3.01 7.14 3.42
N CYS A 76 3.44 8.31 2.92
CA CYS A 76 4.20 9.27 3.71
C CYS A 76 3.41 9.79 4.93
N MET A 77 2.12 10.07 4.77
CA MET A 77 1.24 10.44 5.88
C MET A 77 1.22 9.37 6.98
N MET A 78 1.16 8.09 6.60
CA MET A 78 1.21 6.98 7.55
C MET A 78 2.54 6.85 8.25
N VAL A 79 3.66 6.88 7.50
CA VAL A 79 5.01 6.76 8.07
C VAL A 79 5.28 7.88 9.09
N ARG A 80 4.90 9.12 8.77
CA ARG A 80 5.02 10.27 9.69
C ARG A 80 4.15 10.13 10.92
N SER A 81 2.94 9.61 10.74
CA SER A 81 1.99 9.40 11.84
C SER A 81 2.47 8.30 12.79
N ALA A 82 3.05 7.22 12.26
CA ALA A 82 3.69 6.17 13.05
C ALA A 82 4.93 6.72 13.79
N ALA A 83 5.76 7.51 13.12
CA ALA A 83 6.93 8.14 13.74
C ALA A 83 6.57 9.11 14.88
N HIS A 84 5.44 9.82 14.78
CA HIS A 84 4.97 10.74 15.82
C HIS A 84 4.34 10.02 17.02
N THR A 85 3.57 8.96 16.78
CA THR A 85 2.81 8.28 17.84
C THR A 85 3.57 7.12 18.49
N GLY A 86 4.57 6.56 17.80
CA GLY A 86 5.28 5.35 18.23
C GLY A 86 4.50 4.05 18.06
N PHE A 87 3.28 4.10 17.50
CA PHE A 87 2.52 2.89 17.20
C PHE A 87 3.08 2.19 15.97
N THR A 88 3.10 0.86 16.03
CA THR A 88 3.78 0.03 15.03
C THR A 88 2.82 -0.82 14.20
N THR A 89 1.51 -0.71 14.43
CA THR A 89 0.50 -1.35 13.59
C THR A 89 -0.50 -0.33 13.08
N TYR A 90 -1.08 -0.62 11.92
CA TYR A 90 -2.05 0.24 11.26
C TYR A 90 -3.27 0.43 12.19
N GLU A 91 -3.77 -0.68 12.75
CA GLU A 91 -4.95 -0.73 13.62
C GLU A 91 -4.75 0.09 14.90
N GLN A 92 -3.56 0.04 15.49
CA GLN A 92 -3.21 0.84 16.67
C GLN A 92 -3.25 2.33 16.36
N LEU A 93 -2.70 2.72 15.21
CA LEU A 93 -2.66 4.11 14.78
C LEU A 93 -4.08 4.66 14.52
N ALA A 94 -4.94 3.87 13.88
CA ALA A 94 -6.36 4.19 13.72
C ALA A 94 -7.10 4.25 15.06
N GLY A 95 -6.79 3.32 15.98
CA GLY A 95 -7.34 3.29 17.33
C GLY A 95 -6.97 4.51 18.16
N TRP A 96 -5.75 5.02 18.01
CA TRP A 96 -5.32 6.26 18.63
C TRP A 96 -6.04 7.48 18.04
N ALA A 97 -6.22 7.52 16.72
CA ALA A 97 -6.85 8.65 16.02
C ALA A 97 -8.36 8.77 16.29
N GLY A 98 -9.08 7.64 16.36
CA GLY A 98 -10.55 7.61 16.42
C GLY A 98 -11.16 6.67 17.46
N GLY A 99 -10.36 6.16 18.40
CA GLY A 99 -10.81 5.26 19.45
C GLY A 99 -11.04 3.81 18.99
N PRO A 100 -11.66 2.97 19.84
CA PRO A 100 -11.80 1.53 19.58
C PRO A 100 -12.66 1.20 18.36
N LYS A 101 -13.65 2.03 18.04
CA LYS A 101 -14.49 1.86 16.84
C LYS A 101 -13.66 2.03 15.55
N ALA A 102 -12.80 3.03 15.50
CA ALA A 102 -11.92 3.26 14.35
C ALA A 102 -10.89 2.13 14.18
N ARG A 103 -10.40 1.56 15.30
CA ARG A 103 -9.53 0.37 15.28
C ARG A 103 -10.22 -0.82 14.61
N VAL A 104 -11.43 -1.17 15.05
CA VAL A 104 -12.18 -2.31 14.50
C VAL A 104 -12.56 -2.07 13.04
N PHE A 105 -13.01 -0.86 12.71
CA PHE A 105 -13.32 -0.49 11.32
C PHE A 105 -12.12 -0.68 10.38
N THR A 106 -10.94 -0.26 10.84
CA THR A 106 -9.69 -0.39 10.10
C THR A 106 -9.26 -1.85 9.97
N GLN A 107 -9.40 -2.64 11.04
CA GLN A 107 -9.16 -4.09 11.00
C GLN A 107 -10.02 -4.79 9.95
N VAL A 108 -11.32 -4.54 9.97
CA VAL A 108 -12.25 -5.15 8.99
C VAL A 108 -11.91 -4.71 7.56
N SER A 109 -11.58 -3.43 7.36
CA SER A 109 -11.19 -2.91 6.04
C SER A 109 -9.89 -3.54 5.53
N LEU A 110 -8.89 -3.74 6.40
CA LEU A 110 -7.64 -4.43 6.07
C LEU A 110 -7.87 -5.90 5.73
N ILE A 111 -8.70 -6.60 6.51
CA ILE A 111 -9.07 -8.00 6.25
C ILE A 111 -9.75 -8.11 4.87
N LEU A 112 -10.70 -7.23 4.56
CA LEU A 112 -11.36 -7.21 3.25
C LEU A 112 -10.36 -6.98 2.10
N LEU A 113 -9.44 -6.02 2.24
CA LEU A 113 -8.42 -5.73 1.24
C LEU A 113 -7.50 -6.93 0.99
N LEU A 114 -6.95 -7.49 2.07
CA LEU A 114 -5.96 -8.56 2.01
C LEU A 114 -6.59 -9.89 1.59
N TYR A 115 -7.81 -10.18 2.04
CA TYR A 115 -8.55 -11.36 1.61
C TYR A 115 -8.96 -11.27 0.14
N GLY A 116 -9.46 -10.12 -0.32
CA GLY A 116 -9.78 -9.90 -1.73
C GLY A 116 -8.55 -10.03 -2.64
N THR A 117 -7.42 -9.47 -2.20
CA THR A 117 -6.13 -9.63 -2.90
C THR A 117 -5.71 -11.10 -2.98
N LEU A 118 -5.82 -11.84 -1.89
CA LEU A 118 -5.46 -13.27 -1.84
C LEU A 118 -6.35 -14.10 -2.76
N CYS A 119 -7.67 -13.83 -2.78
CA CYS A 119 -8.60 -14.51 -3.68
C CYS A 119 -8.30 -14.24 -5.15
N GLY A 120 -8.09 -12.98 -5.54
CA GLY A 120 -7.74 -12.63 -6.91
C GLY A 120 -6.37 -13.18 -7.33
N GLY A 121 -5.40 -13.20 -6.40
CA GLY A 121 -4.08 -13.81 -6.63
C GLY A 121 -4.16 -15.30 -6.92
N LEU A 122 -5.00 -16.04 -6.19
CA LEU A 122 -5.28 -17.45 -6.44
C LEU A 122 -6.01 -17.67 -7.77
N ALA A 123 -6.95 -16.79 -8.13
CA ALA A 123 -7.63 -16.86 -9.43
C ALA A 123 -6.62 -16.69 -10.59
N PHE A 124 -5.70 -15.72 -10.52
CA PHE A 124 -4.62 -15.60 -11.50
C PHE A 124 -3.66 -16.79 -11.48
N LEU A 125 -3.36 -17.36 -10.31
CA LEU A 125 -2.57 -18.58 -10.22
C LEU A 125 -3.22 -19.71 -11.03
N SER A 126 -4.54 -19.83 -10.99
CA SER A 126 -5.31 -20.82 -11.76
C SER A 126 -5.24 -20.59 -13.27
N ASP A 127 -5.27 -19.33 -13.72
CA ASP A 127 -5.17 -18.97 -15.13
C ASP A 127 -3.78 -19.27 -15.68
N VAL A 128 -2.74 -18.87 -14.95
CA VAL A 128 -1.34 -19.16 -15.30
C VAL A 128 -1.12 -20.67 -15.35
N ALA A 129 -1.61 -21.40 -14.35
CA ALA A 129 -1.53 -22.85 -14.31
C ALA A 129 -2.24 -23.51 -15.50
N ARG A 130 -3.43 -23.04 -15.87
CA ARG A 130 -4.19 -23.53 -17.02
C ARG A 130 -3.38 -23.37 -18.31
N VAL A 131 -2.82 -22.19 -18.56
CA VAL A 131 -2.06 -21.91 -19.78
C VAL A 131 -0.77 -22.72 -19.82
N MET A 132 -0.09 -22.87 -18.68
CA MET A 132 1.10 -23.71 -18.55
C MET A 132 0.83 -25.15 -18.98
N VAL A 133 -0.29 -25.74 -18.54
CA VAL A 133 -0.65 -27.11 -18.92
C VAL A 133 -1.01 -27.21 -20.40
N LEU A 134 -1.88 -26.32 -20.88
CA LEU A 134 -2.43 -26.39 -22.23
C LEU A 134 -1.40 -26.10 -23.32
N LYS A 135 -0.42 -25.23 -23.04
CA LYS A 135 0.53 -24.73 -24.06
C LYS A 135 1.96 -25.15 -23.81
N GLY A 136 2.27 -25.56 -22.59
CA GLY A 136 3.60 -25.99 -22.22
C GLY A 136 3.88 -27.46 -22.50
N PHE A 137 2.88 -28.34 -22.33
CA PHE A 137 3.05 -29.76 -22.61
C PHE A 137 2.74 -30.10 -24.08
N PRO A 138 3.45 -31.07 -24.68
CA PRO A 138 3.07 -31.60 -25.99
C PRO A 138 1.65 -32.19 -25.94
N PRO A 139 0.86 -32.07 -27.01
CA PRO A 139 -0.48 -32.64 -27.07
C PRO A 139 -0.44 -34.15 -26.80
N GLY A 140 -1.22 -34.61 -25.81
CA GLY A 140 -1.37 -36.03 -25.46
C GLY A 140 -0.49 -36.55 -24.31
N VAL A 141 0.37 -35.73 -23.71
CA VAL A 141 1.27 -36.15 -22.61
C VAL A 141 0.74 -35.81 -21.21
N ALA A 142 -0.08 -34.76 -21.09
CA ALA A 142 -0.63 -34.35 -19.80
C ALA A 142 -1.79 -35.29 -19.36
N PRO A 143 -1.93 -35.64 -18.08
CA PRO A 143 -3.08 -36.41 -17.60
C PRO A 143 -4.41 -35.74 -17.94
N GLU A 144 -5.46 -36.48 -18.33
CA GLU A 144 -6.77 -35.91 -18.70
C GLU A 144 -7.39 -35.03 -17.60
N LEU A 145 -7.14 -35.36 -16.33
CA LEU A 145 -7.52 -34.55 -15.16
C LEU A 145 -6.85 -33.18 -15.14
N LEU A 146 -5.62 -33.07 -15.65
CA LEU A 146 -4.85 -31.83 -15.73
C LEU A 146 -5.23 -30.96 -16.94
N GLN A 147 -5.71 -31.60 -18.02
CA GLN A 147 -6.03 -30.93 -19.28
C GLN A 147 -7.39 -30.21 -19.27
N ARG A 148 -8.36 -30.66 -18.46
CA ARG A 148 -9.73 -30.13 -18.51
C ARG A 148 -9.91 -28.77 -17.83
N ASP A 149 -9.25 -28.55 -16.70
CA ASP A 149 -9.36 -27.32 -15.91
C ASP A 149 -7.99 -27.04 -15.25
N GLY A 150 -7.48 -25.80 -15.27
CA GLY A 150 -6.24 -25.44 -14.55
C GLY A 150 -6.34 -25.52 -13.02
N ARG A 151 -7.54 -25.86 -12.52
CA ARG A 151 -7.92 -25.91 -11.09
C ARG A 151 -7.18 -26.97 -10.28
N PRO A 152 -7.08 -28.26 -10.69
CA PRO A 152 -6.25 -29.25 -10.02
C PRO A 152 -4.78 -28.82 -9.89
N VAL A 153 -4.22 -28.16 -10.90
CA VAL A 153 -2.84 -27.64 -10.82
C VAL A 153 -2.75 -26.50 -9.82
N MET A 154 -3.70 -25.56 -9.82
CA MET A 154 -3.76 -24.53 -8.79
C MET A 154 -3.81 -25.14 -7.38
N VAL A 155 -4.70 -26.09 -7.12
CA VAL A 155 -4.83 -26.74 -5.80
C VAL A 155 -3.54 -27.46 -5.43
N PHE A 156 -2.93 -28.16 -6.38
CA PHE A 156 -1.64 -28.82 -6.17
C PHE A 156 -0.53 -27.81 -5.82
N THR A 157 -0.41 -26.71 -6.57
CA THR A 157 0.55 -25.64 -6.29
C THR A 157 0.29 -24.98 -4.94
N VAL A 158 -0.98 -24.79 -4.57
CA VAL A 158 -1.34 -24.27 -3.25
C VAL A 158 -0.88 -25.20 -2.14
N LEU A 159 -1.13 -26.51 -2.25
CA LEU A 159 -0.75 -27.49 -1.22
C LEU A 159 0.76 -27.71 -1.14
N THR A 160 1.47 -27.67 -2.27
CA THR A 160 2.89 -28.04 -2.35
C THR A 160 3.85 -26.86 -2.24
N VAL A 161 3.43 -25.65 -2.63
CA VAL A 161 4.27 -24.45 -2.64
C VAL A 161 3.70 -23.40 -1.69
N LEU A 162 2.46 -22.93 -1.90
CA LEU A 162 1.94 -21.79 -1.14
C LEU A 162 1.75 -22.11 0.35
N LEU A 163 1.12 -23.24 0.67
CA LEU A 163 0.82 -23.68 2.03
C LEU A 163 2.08 -23.83 2.89
N PRO A 164 3.14 -24.57 2.47
CA PRO A 164 4.35 -24.68 3.28
C PRO A 164 5.05 -23.32 3.44
N LEU A 165 5.04 -22.47 2.41
CA LEU A 165 5.60 -21.12 2.50
C LEU A 165 4.82 -20.24 3.50
N CYS A 166 3.49 -20.30 3.51
CA CYS A 166 2.66 -19.55 4.47
C CYS A 166 2.80 -20.07 5.91
N LEU A 167 3.17 -21.34 6.11
CA LEU A 167 3.37 -21.93 7.43
C LEU A 167 4.75 -21.57 8.03
N GLN A 168 5.68 -21.02 7.24
CA GLN A 168 6.99 -20.61 7.74
C GLN A 168 6.87 -19.52 8.81
N ARG A 169 7.71 -19.64 9.85
CA ARG A 169 7.67 -18.77 11.04
C ARG A 169 8.40 -17.45 10.86
N HIS A 170 9.43 -17.42 10.00
CA HIS A 170 10.33 -16.28 9.89
C HIS A 170 10.28 -15.67 8.48
N ILE A 171 9.81 -14.42 8.40
CA ILE A 171 9.81 -13.61 7.17
C ILE A 171 11.24 -13.34 6.64
N ARG A 172 12.28 -13.53 7.46
CA ARG A 172 13.65 -13.16 7.06
C ARG A 172 14.22 -14.00 5.91
N GLU A 173 13.65 -15.16 5.60
CA GLU A 173 14.00 -15.94 4.40
C GLU A 173 13.29 -15.43 3.13
N PHE A 174 12.25 -14.61 3.30
CA PHE A 174 11.44 -14.07 2.22
C PHE A 174 12.15 -12.96 1.43
N GLU A 175 13.11 -12.24 2.02
CA GLU A 175 13.90 -11.23 1.28
C GLU A 175 14.59 -11.86 0.06
N LYS A 176 15.08 -13.11 0.19
CA LYS A 176 15.66 -13.86 -0.94
C LYS A 176 14.62 -14.27 -1.98
N ALA A 177 13.41 -14.61 -1.55
CA ALA A 177 12.31 -14.92 -2.46
C ALA A 177 11.84 -13.65 -3.20
N ALA A 178 11.85 -12.51 -2.53
CA ALA A 178 11.47 -11.22 -3.09
C ALA A 178 12.46 -10.75 -4.17
N THR A 179 13.78 -10.93 -3.99
CA THR A 179 14.75 -10.62 -5.05
C THR A 179 14.55 -11.50 -6.29
N VAL A 180 14.29 -12.79 -6.13
CA VAL A 180 13.97 -13.70 -7.25
C VAL A 180 12.70 -13.24 -7.96
N GLY A 181 11.67 -12.82 -7.22
CA GLY A 181 10.44 -12.32 -7.80
C GLY A 181 10.64 -11.08 -8.67
N VAL A 182 11.47 -10.13 -8.23
CA VAL A 182 11.84 -8.95 -9.03
C VAL A 182 12.48 -9.37 -10.37
N VAL A 183 13.37 -10.37 -10.36
CA VAL A 183 14.00 -10.89 -11.59
C VAL A 183 12.97 -11.48 -12.55
N VAL A 184 11.98 -12.23 -12.04
CA VAL A 184 10.89 -12.79 -12.86
C VAL A 184 10.08 -11.67 -13.52
N VAL A 185 9.76 -10.60 -12.80
CA VAL A 185 9.02 -9.47 -13.37
C VAL A 185 9.84 -8.71 -14.42
N VAL A 186 11.14 -8.52 -14.19
CA VAL A 186 12.03 -7.90 -15.19
C VAL A 186 12.11 -8.77 -16.44
N ALA A 187 12.25 -10.09 -16.30
CA ALA A 187 12.22 -11.01 -17.44
C ALA A 187 10.89 -10.92 -18.20
N LEU A 188 9.76 -10.85 -17.49
CA LEU A 188 8.46 -10.65 -18.10
C LEU A 188 8.39 -9.35 -18.89
N CYS A 189 8.89 -8.24 -18.34
CA CYS A 189 8.95 -6.95 -19.04
C CYS A 189 9.75 -7.07 -20.35
N VAL A 190 10.92 -7.71 -20.31
CA VAL A 190 11.77 -7.92 -21.50
C VAL A 190 11.05 -8.76 -22.56
N ILE A 191 10.35 -9.83 -22.16
CA ILE A 191 9.58 -10.67 -23.09
C ILE A 191 8.45 -9.87 -23.76
N ILE A 192 7.70 -9.09 -22.98
CA ILE A 192 6.60 -8.27 -23.52
C ILE A 192 7.14 -7.20 -24.47
N VAL A 193 8.20 -6.48 -24.08
CA VAL A 193 8.78 -5.41 -24.91
C VAL A 193 9.39 -5.98 -26.20
N SER A 194 10.21 -7.02 -26.09
CA SER A 194 10.84 -7.64 -27.27
C SER A 194 9.79 -8.14 -28.27
N ARG A 195 8.70 -8.74 -27.77
CA ARG A 195 7.61 -9.18 -28.62
C ARG A 195 6.81 -8.04 -29.23
N ALA A 196 6.49 -6.99 -28.48
CA ALA A 196 5.80 -5.83 -29.00
C ALA A 196 6.59 -5.16 -30.14
N VAL A 197 7.91 -5.05 -29.97
CA VAL A 197 8.83 -4.52 -31.00
C VAL A 197 8.88 -5.45 -32.22
N ALA A 198 9.02 -6.77 -32.02
CA ALA A 198 9.07 -7.73 -33.11
C ALA A 198 7.79 -7.76 -33.97
N LEU A 199 6.63 -7.51 -33.35
CA LEU A 199 5.34 -7.46 -34.03
C LEU A 199 4.99 -6.07 -34.60
N GLY A 200 5.80 -5.04 -34.33
CA GLY A 200 5.58 -3.69 -34.85
C GLY A 200 4.31 -3.01 -34.32
N PHE A 201 3.93 -3.26 -33.05
CA PHE A 201 2.77 -2.63 -32.38
C PHE A 201 1.43 -2.80 -33.13
N PRO A 202 0.96 -4.05 -33.29
CA PRO A 202 -0.15 -4.35 -34.18
C PRO A 202 -1.50 -3.75 -33.74
N ALA A 203 -1.72 -3.47 -32.46
CA ALA A 203 -2.94 -2.80 -32.00
C ALA A 203 -2.96 -1.30 -32.35
N ILE A 204 -1.80 -0.64 -32.34
CA ILE A 204 -1.67 0.77 -32.72
C ILE A 204 -1.86 0.90 -34.23
N ALA A 205 -1.23 0.01 -35.01
CA ALA A 205 -1.39 0.00 -36.47
C ALA A 205 -2.84 -0.22 -36.92
N ARG A 206 -3.64 -0.97 -36.13
CA ARG A 206 -5.06 -1.21 -36.39
C ARG A 206 -6.00 -0.13 -35.85
N GLY A 207 -5.49 0.86 -35.11
CA GLY A 207 -6.31 1.87 -34.44
C GLY A 207 -7.18 1.31 -33.31
N GLU A 208 -6.82 0.13 -32.77
CA GLU A 208 -7.54 -0.51 -31.67
C GLU A 208 -7.14 0.07 -30.31
N LEU A 209 -5.90 0.57 -30.19
CA LEU A 209 -5.36 1.19 -28.99
C LEU A 209 -5.20 2.69 -29.21
N ASP A 210 -6.04 3.48 -28.57
CA ASP A 210 -5.96 4.94 -28.63
C ASP A 210 -4.74 5.45 -27.86
N VAL A 211 -3.87 6.19 -28.56
CA VAL A 211 -2.67 6.77 -27.97
C VAL A 211 -2.98 8.07 -27.23
N PHE A 212 -3.79 8.94 -27.85
CA PHE A 212 -4.10 10.29 -27.33
C PHE A 212 -5.58 10.49 -26.97
N GLY A 213 -6.49 9.68 -27.53
CA GLY A 213 -7.92 9.75 -27.26
C GLY A 213 -8.32 9.00 -25.98
N VAL A 214 -9.42 9.42 -25.38
CA VAL A 214 -10.11 8.65 -24.34
C VAL A 214 -11.30 7.97 -25.00
N LYS A 215 -11.26 6.64 -25.09
CA LYS A 215 -12.40 5.86 -25.52
C LYS A 215 -13.32 5.64 -24.32
N VAL A 216 -14.56 6.11 -24.43
CA VAL A 216 -15.57 5.87 -23.38
C VAL A 216 -16.13 4.47 -23.60
N ASP A 217 -15.48 3.48 -22.98
CA ASP A 217 -15.95 2.09 -22.87
C ASP A 217 -16.75 1.93 -21.56
N GLU A 218 -17.72 1.02 -21.53
CA GLU A 218 -18.52 0.68 -20.35
C GLU A 218 -17.63 0.15 -19.20
N HIS A 219 -16.52 -0.51 -19.55
CA HIS A 219 -15.55 -1.09 -18.63
C HIS A 219 -14.48 -0.08 -18.15
N LEU A 220 -14.59 1.19 -18.53
CA LEU A 220 -13.63 2.22 -18.16
C LEU A 220 -13.51 2.42 -16.63
N PRO A 221 -14.61 2.42 -15.83
CA PRO A 221 -14.51 2.52 -14.38
C PRO A 221 -13.80 1.31 -13.74
N GLU A 222 -13.99 0.12 -14.30
CA GLU A 222 -13.31 -1.10 -13.87
C GLU A 222 -11.79 -0.97 -14.09
N ALA A 223 -11.37 -0.49 -15.27
CA ALA A 223 -9.97 -0.28 -15.58
C ALA A 223 -9.31 0.74 -14.63
N PHE A 224 -10.00 1.82 -14.26
CA PHE A 224 -9.51 2.77 -13.24
C PHE A 224 -9.42 2.13 -11.86
N ALA A 225 -10.36 1.25 -11.49
CA ALA A 225 -10.30 0.52 -10.23
C ALA A 225 -9.10 -0.45 -10.18
N VAL A 226 -8.82 -1.15 -11.29
CA VAL A 226 -7.63 -2.01 -11.45
C VAL A 226 -6.35 -1.21 -11.27
N LEU A 227 -6.23 -0.04 -11.92
CA LEU A 227 -5.08 0.85 -11.73
C LEU A 227 -5.01 1.38 -10.29
N GLY A 228 -6.13 1.72 -9.67
CA GLY A 228 -6.21 2.09 -8.25
C GLY A 228 -5.67 1.00 -7.32
N PHE A 229 -6.03 -0.25 -7.60
CA PHE A 229 -5.57 -1.43 -6.88
C PHE A 229 -4.09 -1.74 -7.14
N ALA A 230 -3.55 -1.45 -8.33
CA ALA A 230 -2.17 -1.79 -8.64
C ALA A 230 -1.12 -1.07 -7.76
N PHE A 231 -1.44 0.08 -7.17
CA PHE A 231 -0.46 0.92 -6.45
C PHE A 231 -0.60 0.90 -4.92
N TYR A 232 -1.46 0.08 -4.34
CA TYR A 232 -1.56 0.05 -2.87
C TYR A 232 -0.33 -0.62 -2.25
N MET A 233 0.09 -0.12 -1.08
CA MET A 233 1.18 -0.70 -0.28
C MET A 233 1.03 -0.45 1.23
N GLN A 234 0.00 0.27 1.65
CA GLN A 234 -0.21 0.78 3.00
C GLN A 234 -0.20 -0.32 4.08
N PRO A 235 -0.81 -1.51 3.87
CA PRO A 235 -0.74 -2.60 4.84
C PRO A 235 0.69 -3.11 5.09
N MET A 236 1.57 -3.00 4.08
CA MET A 236 2.95 -3.49 4.13
C MET A 236 3.92 -2.52 4.82
N LEU A 237 3.55 -1.24 4.93
CA LEU A 237 4.42 -0.22 5.52
C LEU A 237 4.68 -0.42 7.01
N MET A 238 3.68 -0.87 7.76
CA MET A 238 3.80 -1.00 9.22
C MET A 238 4.72 -2.16 9.63
N PRO A 239 4.56 -3.38 9.06
CA PRO A 239 5.56 -4.44 9.24
C PRO A 239 6.96 -4.01 8.80
N LEU A 240 7.07 -3.36 7.63
CA LEU A 240 8.36 -2.88 7.12
C LEU A 240 9.03 -1.89 8.07
N LEU A 241 8.28 -0.94 8.62
CA LEU A 241 8.83 0.08 9.52
C LEU A 241 9.45 -0.53 10.79
N LYS A 242 8.97 -1.70 11.24
CA LYS A 242 9.57 -2.44 12.38
C LYS A 242 10.93 -3.03 12.06
N GLU A 243 11.20 -3.31 10.78
CA GLU A 243 12.49 -3.87 10.31
C GLU A 243 13.52 -2.77 10.04
N MET A 244 13.09 -1.50 10.05
CA MET A 244 13.94 -0.35 9.79
C MET A 244 14.62 0.19 11.06
N PRO A 245 15.75 0.93 10.93
CA PRO A 245 16.41 1.54 12.07
C PRO A 245 15.46 2.40 12.91
N VAL A 246 15.53 2.24 14.23
CA VAL A 246 14.62 2.94 15.16
C VAL A 246 14.78 4.45 15.06
N GLY A 247 13.64 5.15 15.11
CA GLY A 247 13.60 6.62 15.17
C GLY A 247 13.42 7.30 13.81
N PRO A 248 13.75 8.60 13.70
CA PRO A 248 13.42 9.41 12.52
C PRO A 248 14.25 9.03 11.28
N VAL A 249 15.38 8.32 11.47
CA VAL A 249 16.20 7.82 10.37
C VAL A 249 15.46 6.72 9.60
N GLY A 250 14.89 5.73 10.30
CA GLY A 250 14.10 4.67 9.67
C GLY A 250 12.89 5.21 8.92
N ALA A 251 12.13 6.12 9.54
CA ALA A 251 10.97 6.74 8.89
C ALA A 251 11.35 7.47 7.58
N ARG A 252 12.44 8.24 7.58
CA ARG A 252 12.93 8.90 6.35
C ARG A 252 13.40 7.91 5.29
N LEU A 253 13.99 6.80 5.72
CA LEU A 253 14.45 5.76 4.81
C LEU A 253 13.28 5.00 4.19
N THR A 254 12.23 4.72 4.97
CA THR A 254 10.97 4.15 4.49
C THR A 254 10.27 5.11 3.53
N GLU A 255 10.17 6.41 3.82
CA GLU A 255 9.63 7.40 2.87
C GLU A 255 10.42 7.40 1.54
N ARG A 256 11.76 7.38 1.60
CA ARG A 256 12.59 7.27 0.39
C ARG A 256 12.33 5.97 -0.37
N ALA A 257 12.20 4.84 0.33
CA ALA A 257 11.89 3.56 -0.28
C ALA A 257 10.54 3.60 -1.00
N VAL A 258 9.51 4.18 -0.37
CA VAL A 258 8.18 4.38 -0.96
C VAL A 258 8.26 5.21 -2.24
N HIS A 259 8.94 6.36 -2.21
CA HIS A 259 9.09 7.23 -3.37
C HIS A 259 9.76 6.51 -4.55
N ILE A 260 10.86 5.80 -4.28
CA ILE A 260 11.61 5.06 -5.31
C ILE A 260 10.78 3.89 -5.84
N THR A 261 10.09 3.14 -4.98
CA THR A 261 9.27 2.00 -5.39
C THR A 261 8.06 2.45 -6.22
N LEU A 262 7.32 3.47 -5.81
CA LEU A 262 6.12 3.90 -6.55
C LEU A 262 6.46 4.57 -7.89
N PHE A 263 7.31 5.60 -7.87
CA PHE A 263 7.60 6.37 -9.10
C PHE A 263 8.68 5.74 -9.97
N GLY A 264 9.68 5.09 -9.36
CA GLY A 264 10.76 4.45 -10.10
C GLY A 264 10.34 3.07 -10.62
N VAL A 265 10.02 2.16 -9.69
CA VAL A 265 9.82 0.75 -10.04
C VAL A 265 8.40 0.47 -10.54
N ALA A 266 7.38 0.82 -9.77
CA ALA A 266 5.99 0.49 -10.09
C ALA A 266 5.50 1.23 -11.34
N CYS A 267 5.64 2.55 -11.42
CA CYS A 267 5.30 3.29 -12.64
C CYS A 267 6.10 2.82 -13.87
N GLY A 268 7.37 2.46 -13.70
CA GLY A 268 8.20 1.92 -14.78
C GLY A 268 7.68 0.56 -15.27
N VAL A 269 7.51 -0.40 -14.37
CA VAL A 269 7.05 -1.76 -14.68
C VAL A 269 5.61 -1.75 -15.17
N TYR A 270 4.68 -1.09 -14.49
CA TYR A 270 3.29 -1.01 -14.92
C TYR A 270 3.11 -0.21 -16.21
N GLY A 271 3.87 0.88 -16.39
CA GLY A 271 3.86 1.63 -17.64
C GLY A 271 4.38 0.77 -18.80
N THR A 272 5.48 0.06 -18.62
CA THR A 272 6.03 -0.81 -19.66
C THR A 272 5.12 -1.99 -19.96
N VAL A 273 4.77 -2.80 -18.95
CA VAL A 273 3.87 -3.96 -19.14
C VAL A 273 2.52 -3.51 -19.68
N GLY A 274 1.95 -2.43 -19.14
CA GLY A 274 0.67 -1.87 -19.55
C GLY A 274 0.64 -1.43 -21.00
N ILE A 275 1.56 -0.54 -21.40
CA ILE A 275 1.58 0.03 -22.76
C ILE A 275 1.97 -1.03 -23.79
N PHE A 276 3.07 -1.75 -23.56
CA PHE A 276 3.56 -2.74 -24.53
C PHE A 276 2.64 -3.96 -24.58
N GLY A 277 2.11 -4.41 -23.44
CA GLY A 277 1.14 -5.50 -23.39
C GLY A 277 -0.16 -5.17 -24.14
N ALA A 278 -0.73 -3.99 -23.90
CA ALA A 278 -1.91 -3.51 -24.63
C ALA A 278 -1.62 -3.33 -26.12
N SER A 279 -0.41 -2.91 -26.50
CA SER A 279 -0.03 -2.72 -27.92
C SER A 279 0.05 -4.02 -28.73
N ILE A 280 0.25 -5.17 -28.06
CA ILE A 280 0.30 -6.49 -28.71
C ILE A 280 -1.12 -6.99 -29.01
N PHE A 281 -2.02 -6.93 -28.02
CA PHE A 281 -3.31 -7.62 -28.07
C PHE A 281 -4.51 -6.70 -28.35
N GLY A 282 -4.40 -5.40 -28.08
CA GLY A 282 -5.46 -4.42 -28.36
C GLY A 282 -6.77 -4.77 -27.65
N ILE A 283 -7.87 -4.85 -28.40
CA ILE A 283 -9.20 -5.18 -27.87
C ILE A 283 -9.25 -6.61 -27.30
N LYS A 284 -8.35 -7.50 -27.74
CA LYS A 284 -8.26 -8.90 -27.29
C LYS A 284 -7.40 -9.08 -26.04
N THR A 285 -7.00 -7.99 -25.38
CA THR A 285 -6.25 -8.08 -24.13
C THR A 285 -7.15 -8.65 -23.04
N GLU A 286 -6.80 -9.83 -22.52
CA GLU A 286 -7.52 -10.45 -21.42
C GLU A 286 -7.15 -9.76 -20.11
N SER A 287 -8.03 -9.88 -19.12
CA SER A 287 -7.81 -9.36 -17.76
C SER A 287 -6.55 -9.89 -17.09
N ASN A 288 -6.07 -11.05 -17.51
CA ASN A 288 -4.77 -11.57 -17.16
C ASN A 288 -3.96 -11.75 -18.44
N ILE A 289 -2.93 -10.92 -18.64
CA ILE A 289 -2.09 -10.99 -19.85
C ILE A 289 -1.41 -12.36 -20.03
N MET A 290 -1.29 -13.19 -18.98
CA MET A 290 -0.76 -14.55 -19.14
C MET A 290 -1.71 -15.50 -19.88
N VAL A 291 -3.01 -15.18 -19.94
CA VAL A 291 -3.98 -15.92 -20.76
C VAL A 291 -3.74 -15.63 -22.23
N ASN A 292 -3.36 -14.40 -22.57
CA ASN A 292 -2.87 -14.06 -23.88
C ASN A 292 -1.53 -14.78 -24.12
N ASP A 293 -1.47 -15.64 -25.13
CA ASP A 293 -0.28 -16.42 -25.43
C ASP A 293 0.96 -15.55 -25.62
N LEU A 294 1.89 -15.51 -24.66
CA LEU A 294 3.10 -14.68 -24.71
C LEU A 294 4.26 -15.34 -25.47
N LEU A 295 4.20 -16.63 -25.79
CA LEU A 295 5.25 -17.33 -26.54
C LEU A 295 4.66 -18.43 -27.45
N PRO A 296 3.86 -18.07 -28.48
CA PRO A 296 3.26 -19.06 -29.38
C PRO A 296 4.36 -19.83 -30.11
N GLY A 297 4.16 -21.15 -30.22
CA GLY A 297 5.10 -22.05 -30.90
C GLY A 297 6.38 -22.39 -30.12
N HIS A 298 6.56 -21.88 -28.90
CA HIS A 298 7.74 -22.16 -28.05
C HIS A 298 7.34 -22.86 -26.74
N PRO A 299 6.98 -24.16 -26.78
CA PRO A 299 6.39 -24.86 -25.63
C PRO A 299 7.33 -24.90 -24.41
N THR A 300 8.64 -25.07 -24.61
CA THR A 300 9.64 -25.07 -23.54
C THR A 300 9.78 -23.69 -22.88
N GLY A 301 9.80 -22.62 -23.68
CA GLY A 301 9.83 -21.25 -23.17
C GLY A 301 8.57 -20.91 -22.36
N THR A 302 7.41 -21.34 -22.85
CA THR A 302 6.13 -21.22 -22.15
C THR A 302 6.14 -21.97 -20.81
N LEU A 303 6.63 -23.21 -20.76
CA LEU A 303 6.73 -23.95 -19.49
C LEU A 303 7.59 -23.22 -18.47
N VAL A 304 8.80 -22.80 -18.86
CA VAL A 304 9.75 -22.15 -17.94
C VAL A 304 9.19 -20.83 -17.42
N LEU A 305 8.70 -19.97 -18.32
CA LEU A 305 8.14 -18.66 -17.95
C LEU A 305 6.96 -18.82 -16.98
N TYR A 306 6.01 -19.69 -17.30
CA TYR A 306 4.79 -19.85 -16.50
C TYR A 306 5.08 -20.55 -15.18
N ALA A 307 6.02 -21.51 -15.13
CA ALA A 307 6.46 -22.10 -13.87
C ALA A 307 7.13 -21.07 -12.94
N CYS A 308 8.02 -20.22 -13.48
CA CYS A 308 8.60 -19.11 -12.72
C CYS A 308 7.53 -18.12 -12.22
N LEU A 309 6.53 -17.83 -13.04
CA LEU A 309 5.42 -16.96 -12.65
C LEU A 309 4.54 -17.57 -11.56
N LEU A 310 4.28 -18.88 -11.58
CA LEU A 310 3.55 -19.56 -10.50
C LEU A 310 4.27 -19.38 -9.16
N VAL A 311 5.59 -19.60 -9.14
CA VAL A 311 6.40 -19.40 -7.92
C VAL A 311 6.38 -17.93 -7.48
N TYR A 312 6.55 -16.99 -8.42
CA TYR A 312 6.49 -15.56 -8.15
C TYR A 312 5.14 -15.13 -7.53
N LEU A 313 4.02 -15.59 -8.10
CA LEU A 313 2.68 -15.32 -7.56
C LEU A 313 2.52 -15.90 -6.16
N CYS A 314 3.00 -17.12 -5.92
CA CYS A 314 3.03 -17.71 -4.58
C CYS A 314 3.81 -16.83 -3.60
N CYS A 315 5.00 -16.34 -3.97
CA CYS A 315 5.78 -15.44 -3.12
C CYS A 315 4.98 -14.18 -2.78
N GLY A 316 4.40 -13.48 -3.75
CA GLY A 316 3.59 -12.28 -3.49
C GLY A 316 2.40 -12.56 -2.55
N MET A 317 1.73 -13.70 -2.73
CA MET A 317 0.59 -14.09 -1.87
C MET A 317 0.99 -14.40 -0.43
N VAL A 318 2.21 -14.88 -0.17
CA VAL A 318 2.69 -15.15 1.21
C VAL A 318 2.71 -13.87 2.03
N THR A 319 3.15 -12.75 1.46
CA THR A 319 3.14 -11.46 2.17
C THR A 319 1.74 -10.98 2.50
N THR A 320 0.82 -11.06 1.55
CA THR A 320 -0.59 -10.72 1.76
C THR A 320 -1.22 -11.62 2.82
N HIS A 321 -0.93 -12.93 2.77
CA HIS A 321 -1.44 -13.90 3.72
C HIS A 321 -0.92 -13.62 5.15
N PHE A 322 0.37 -13.30 5.30
CA PHE A 322 0.93 -12.98 6.62
C PHE A 322 0.28 -11.74 7.23
N ALA A 323 0.10 -10.68 6.43
CA ALA A 323 -0.61 -9.49 6.87
C ALA A 323 -2.06 -9.80 7.25
N LEU A 324 -2.76 -10.60 6.44
CA LEU A 324 -4.15 -11.01 6.69
C LEU A 324 -4.27 -11.80 8.00
N ARG A 325 -3.38 -12.77 8.21
CA ARG A 325 -3.33 -13.56 9.44
C ARG A 325 -3.07 -12.68 10.66
N SER A 326 -2.14 -11.73 10.56
CA SER A 326 -1.86 -10.79 11.65
C SER A 326 -3.07 -9.92 12.00
N SER A 327 -3.81 -9.43 11.01
CA SER A 327 -5.03 -8.63 11.26
C SER A 327 -6.18 -9.49 11.80
N LEU A 328 -6.30 -10.76 11.37
CA LEU A 328 -7.30 -11.71 11.87
C LEU A 328 -7.02 -12.15 13.31
N ASP A 329 -5.78 -12.53 13.63
CA ASP A 329 -5.37 -12.94 14.99
C ASP A 329 -5.64 -11.79 15.98
N LEU A 330 -5.32 -10.55 15.59
CA LEU A 330 -5.60 -9.36 16.40
C LEU A 330 -7.11 -9.09 16.59
N LEU A 331 -7.96 -9.51 15.65
CA LEU A 331 -9.41 -9.32 15.71
C LEU A 331 -10.09 -10.43 16.54
N LEU A 332 -9.72 -11.68 16.32
CA LEU A 332 -10.36 -12.85 16.95
C LEU A 332 -9.90 -13.06 18.40
N VAL A 333 -8.61 -12.86 18.66
CA VAL A 333 -7.95 -13.31 19.90
C VAL A 333 -7.52 -12.12 20.76
N GLY A 334 -7.28 -10.96 20.14
CA GLY A 334 -6.88 -9.74 20.82
C GLY A 334 -5.37 -9.64 21.06
N PRO A 335 -4.89 -8.48 21.56
CA PRO A 335 -3.47 -8.22 21.70
C PRO A 335 -2.82 -9.04 22.83
N GLY A 336 -1.66 -9.64 22.56
CA GLY A 336 -0.77 -10.19 23.60
C GLY A 336 -0.94 -11.67 23.94
N VAL A 337 -1.66 -12.45 23.13
CA VAL A 337 -1.82 -13.90 23.38
C VAL A 337 -0.60 -14.68 22.86
N PRO A 338 -0.05 -15.63 23.65
CA PRO A 338 1.15 -16.36 23.27
C PRO A 338 0.96 -17.15 21.98
N PHE A 339 2.08 -17.36 21.30
CA PHE A 339 2.16 -18.13 20.07
C PHE A 339 1.85 -19.61 20.30
N THR A 340 0.95 -20.18 19.49
CA THR A 340 0.71 -21.63 19.46
C THR A 340 0.67 -22.16 18.02
N TRP A 341 1.46 -23.20 17.75
CA TRP A 341 1.53 -23.88 16.46
C TRP A 341 0.17 -24.36 15.91
N PRO A 342 -0.69 -25.04 16.69
CA PRO A 342 -1.98 -25.51 16.15
C PRO A 342 -2.88 -24.35 15.74
N ARG A 343 -2.84 -23.21 16.45
CA ARG A 343 -3.60 -22.01 16.10
C ARG A 343 -3.11 -21.41 14.78
N GLN A 344 -1.80 -21.19 14.65
CA GLN A 344 -1.23 -20.65 13.41
C GLN A 344 -1.54 -21.57 12.24
N ALA A 345 -1.39 -22.89 12.41
CA ALA A 345 -1.69 -23.85 11.36
C ALA A 345 -3.17 -23.81 10.98
N SER A 346 -4.09 -23.79 11.96
CA SER A 346 -5.53 -23.72 11.69
C SER A 346 -5.95 -22.42 11.01
N GLU A 347 -5.38 -21.28 11.39
CA GLU A 347 -5.64 -19.99 10.76
C GLU A 347 -5.13 -19.98 9.31
N THR A 348 -3.91 -20.46 9.09
CA THR A 348 -3.27 -20.52 7.77
C THR A 348 -4.08 -21.40 6.82
N VAL A 349 -4.42 -22.62 7.25
CA VAL A 349 -5.22 -23.57 6.47
C VAL A 349 -6.63 -23.04 6.26
N GLY A 350 -7.27 -22.46 7.28
CA GLY A 350 -8.60 -21.86 7.19
C GLY A 350 -8.67 -20.71 6.18
N ILE A 351 -7.72 -19.78 6.23
CA ILE A 351 -7.65 -18.66 5.28
C ILE A 351 -7.42 -19.15 3.86
N LEU A 352 -6.44 -20.05 3.65
CA LEU A 352 -6.11 -20.55 2.30
C LEU A 352 -7.23 -21.40 1.71
N SER A 353 -7.88 -22.24 2.51
CA SER A 353 -9.03 -23.04 2.05
C SER A 353 -10.23 -22.16 1.68
N ALA A 354 -10.55 -21.16 2.50
CA ALA A 354 -11.62 -20.21 2.21
C ALA A 354 -11.33 -19.40 0.93
N ALA A 355 -10.12 -18.84 0.80
CA ALA A 355 -9.72 -18.07 -0.37
C ALA A 355 -9.66 -18.94 -1.65
N SER A 356 -9.16 -20.17 -1.53
CA SER A 356 -9.16 -21.14 -2.65
C SER A 356 -10.57 -21.52 -3.07
N THR A 357 -11.50 -21.65 -2.12
CA THR A 357 -12.91 -21.93 -2.43
C THR A 357 -13.51 -20.78 -3.24
N VAL A 358 -13.25 -19.52 -2.86
CA VAL A 358 -13.70 -18.35 -3.65
C VAL A 358 -13.11 -18.36 -5.05
N ALA A 359 -11.80 -18.60 -5.18
CA ALA A 359 -11.13 -18.67 -6.48
C ALA A 359 -11.67 -19.80 -7.38
N LEU A 360 -12.11 -20.92 -6.79
CA LEU A 360 -12.72 -22.03 -7.52
C LEU A 360 -14.17 -21.74 -7.95
N LEU A 361 -14.93 -20.99 -7.15
CA LEU A 361 -16.33 -20.64 -7.43
C LEU A 361 -16.47 -19.55 -8.49
N PHE A 362 -15.50 -18.64 -8.60
CA PHE A 362 -15.47 -17.55 -9.58
C PHE A 362 -14.31 -17.72 -10.57
N PRO A 363 -14.34 -18.76 -11.43
CA PRO A 363 -13.28 -19.00 -12.39
C PRO A 363 -13.20 -17.85 -13.40
N THR A 364 -12.00 -17.51 -13.84
CA THR A 364 -11.75 -16.54 -14.93
C THR A 364 -12.31 -15.12 -14.71
N GLN A 365 -12.76 -14.78 -13.50
CA GLN A 365 -13.30 -13.46 -13.14
C GLN A 365 -12.45 -12.76 -12.08
N ALA A 366 -11.13 -12.97 -12.15
CA ALA A 366 -10.19 -12.39 -11.22
C ALA A 366 -10.22 -10.86 -11.27
N GLU A 367 -10.45 -10.25 -12.44
CA GLU A 367 -10.58 -8.80 -12.57
C GLU A 367 -11.72 -8.25 -11.75
N LYS A 368 -12.88 -8.92 -11.74
CA LYS A 368 -14.06 -8.44 -11.00
C LYS A 368 -13.79 -8.44 -9.50
N ILE A 369 -13.07 -9.45 -8.99
CA ILE A 369 -12.64 -9.52 -7.59
C ILE A 369 -11.71 -8.33 -7.28
N PHE A 370 -10.74 -8.06 -8.13
CA PHE A 370 -9.81 -6.93 -7.94
C PHE A 370 -10.48 -5.57 -8.10
N ALA A 371 -11.40 -5.41 -9.04
CA ALA A 371 -12.15 -4.18 -9.24
C ALA A 371 -13.04 -3.90 -8.02
N LEU A 372 -13.76 -4.90 -7.50
CA LEU A 372 -14.57 -4.77 -6.29
C LEU A 372 -13.71 -4.44 -5.07
N THR A 373 -12.59 -5.15 -4.89
CA THR A 373 -11.64 -4.91 -3.78
C THR A 373 -10.98 -3.53 -3.89
N GLY A 374 -10.68 -3.08 -5.11
CA GLY A 374 -10.12 -1.77 -5.43
C GLY A 374 -11.10 -0.64 -5.14
N CYS A 375 -12.37 -0.79 -5.48
CA CYS A 375 -13.38 0.24 -5.23
C CYS A 375 -13.75 0.35 -3.75
N THR A 376 -13.72 -0.75 -3.00
CA THR A 376 -14.18 -0.75 -1.61
C THR A 376 -13.01 -0.64 -0.63
N ALA A 377 -12.20 -1.68 -0.55
CA ALA A 377 -11.21 -1.84 0.49
C ALA A 377 -9.97 -0.96 0.27
N VAL A 378 -9.48 -0.83 -0.97
CA VAL A 378 -8.39 0.10 -1.29
C VAL A 378 -8.81 1.54 -0.99
N CYS A 379 -10.04 1.92 -1.33
CA CYS A 379 -10.54 3.26 -1.03
C CYS A 379 -10.42 3.63 0.46
N LEU A 380 -10.92 2.72 1.30
CA LEU A 380 -10.91 2.90 2.76
C LEU A 380 -9.48 2.88 3.31
N VAL A 381 -8.70 1.86 2.98
CA VAL A 381 -7.38 1.61 3.58
C VAL A 381 -6.29 2.53 3.03
N CYS A 382 -6.39 2.95 1.77
CA CYS A 382 -5.33 3.70 1.11
C CYS A 382 -5.59 5.21 1.13
N TYR A 383 -6.86 5.63 1.13
CA TYR A 383 -7.20 7.05 1.07
C TYR A 383 -7.91 7.55 2.33
N VAL A 384 -9.04 6.95 2.71
CA VAL A 384 -9.88 7.49 3.80
C VAL A 384 -9.19 7.42 5.16
N ILE A 385 -8.72 6.24 5.55
CA ILE A 385 -8.16 6.01 6.88
C ILE A 385 -6.80 6.72 7.07
N PRO A 386 -5.84 6.69 6.12
CA PRO A 386 -4.58 7.42 6.25
C PRO A 386 -4.78 8.92 6.39
N VAL A 387 -5.69 9.51 5.60
CA VAL A 387 -6.01 10.94 5.69
C VAL A 387 -6.63 11.27 7.04
N TYR A 388 -7.56 10.44 7.53
CA TYR A 388 -8.16 10.62 8.85
C TYR A 388 -7.11 10.60 9.97
N ILE A 389 -6.22 9.60 9.96
CA ILE A 389 -5.12 9.48 10.92
C ILE A 389 -4.21 10.71 10.87
N HIS A 390 -3.82 11.13 9.67
CA HIS A 390 -2.95 12.29 9.49
C HIS A 390 -3.56 13.55 10.09
N LEU A 391 -4.85 13.79 9.82
CA LEU A 391 -5.57 14.94 10.38
C LEU A 391 -5.67 14.87 11.92
N ALA A 392 -5.83 13.69 12.50
CA ALA A 392 -5.82 13.50 13.95
C ALA A 392 -4.44 13.83 14.56
N VAL A 393 -3.35 13.36 13.94
CA VAL A 393 -1.97 13.71 14.35
C VAL A 393 -1.75 15.22 14.29
N ARG A 394 -2.17 15.87 13.20
CA ARG A 394 -2.05 17.33 13.05
C ARG A 394 -2.81 18.10 14.13
N ARG A 395 -3.99 17.62 14.53
CA ARG A 395 -4.75 18.22 15.65
C ARG A 395 -4.01 18.07 16.97
N ASP A 396 -3.39 16.92 17.23
CA ASP A 396 -2.59 16.70 18.45
C ASP A 396 -1.35 17.61 18.49
N VAL A 397 -0.61 17.71 17.39
CA VAL A 397 0.55 18.61 17.27
C VAL A 397 0.17 20.06 17.52
N ARG A 398 -0.92 20.54 16.91
CA ARG A 398 -1.42 21.92 17.13
C ARG A 398 -1.84 22.14 18.57
N ARG A 399 -2.52 21.17 19.19
CA ARG A 399 -2.95 21.24 20.58
C ARG A 399 -1.75 21.32 21.52
N LYS A 400 -0.70 20.52 21.32
CA LYS A 400 0.54 20.58 22.11
C LYS A 400 1.24 21.93 21.96
N ALA A 401 1.39 22.42 20.74
CA ALA A 401 1.98 23.73 20.48
C ALA A 401 1.20 24.88 21.15
N GLN A 402 -0.14 24.82 21.18
CA GLN A 402 -0.96 25.80 21.90
C GLN A 402 -0.77 25.73 23.41
N ILE A 403 -0.65 24.52 23.98
CA ILE A 403 -0.38 24.33 25.42
C ILE A 403 1.00 24.88 25.78
N GLU A 404 2.03 24.58 24.97
CA GLU A 404 3.39 25.10 25.16
C GLU A 404 3.44 26.62 25.03
N ALA A 405 2.76 27.20 24.04
CA ALA A 405 2.67 28.66 23.88
C ALA A 405 1.94 29.32 25.06
N ALA A 406 0.85 28.72 25.55
CA ALA A 406 0.13 29.21 26.72
C ALA A 406 0.98 29.12 28.00
N ALA A 407 1.73 28.03 28.18
CA ALA A 407 2.66 27.85 29.29
C ALA A 407 3.81 28.87 29.25
N ALA A 408 4.38 29.13 28.07
CA ALA A 408 5.42 30.14 27.87
C ALA A 408 4.89 31.56 28.16
N ALA A 409 3.68 31.89 27.70
CA ALA A 409 3.03 33.16 28.00
C ALA A 409 2.77 33.35 29.49
N PHE A 410 2.32 32.30 30.19
CA PHE A 410 2.11 32.33 31.64
C PHE A 410 3.42 32.50 32.41
N ALA A 411 4.50 31.82 32.00
CA ALA A 411 5.83 31.99 32.59
C ALA A 411 6.37 33.41 32.39
N ALA A 412 6.13 34.01 31.22
CA ALA A 412 6.51 35.39 30.91
C ALA A 412 5.70 36.42 31.72
N SER A 413 4.42 36.17 32.02
CA SER A 413 3.65 37.07 32.90
C SER A 413 4.08 36.98 34.36
N ASN A 414 4.53 35.82 34.82
CA ASN A 414 4.95 35.64 36.23
C ASN A 414 6.34 36.22 36.54
N THR A 415 7.15 36.52 35.52
CA THR A 415 8.45 37.17 35.68
C THR A 415 8.35 38.68 35.92
N TYR A 416 7.16 39.28 35.74
CA TYR A 416 6.90 40.70 36.03
C TYR A 416 6.37 40.99 37.44
N TYR A 417 6.13 39.96 38.26
CA TYR A 417 5.78 40.14 39.68
C TYR A 417 7.03 40.00 40.55
N THR A 418 7.84 41.06 40.62
CA THR A 418 8.71 41.28 41.77
C THR A 418 7.85 41.92 42.87
N PRO A 419 7.78 41.36 44.09
CA PRO A 419 7.07 42.02 45.18
C PRO A 419 7.78 43.34 45.53
N PRO A 420 7.05 44.38 45.98
CA PRO A 420 7.68 45.62 46.43
C PRO A 420 8.57 45.29 47.62
N ALA A 421 9.84 45.67 47.54
CA ALA A 421 10.79 45.56 48.63
C ALA A 421 10.45 46.62 49.68
N ASP A 422 9.57 46.29 50.62
CA ASP A 422 9.40 47.07 51.85
C ASP A 422 10.39 46.57 52.92
N GLY A 423 11.41 47.40 53.17
CA GLY A 423 11.96 47.71 54.49
C GLY A 423 12.76 46.66 55.26
N ALA A 424 14.09 46.74 55.20
CA ALA A 424 14.96 46.49 56.36
C ALA A 424 16.28 47.28 56.22
N ASP A 425 16.57 48.08 57.24
CA ASP A 425 17.76 48.91 57.43
C ASP A 425 19.09 48.13 57.42
N GLY A 426 20.18 48.78 56.99
CA GLY A 426 21.54 48.35 57.35
C GLY A 426 22.69 48.65 56.36
N LEU A 427 23.17 49.90 56.37
CA LEU A 427 24.57 50.39 56.29
C LEU A 427 25.65 49.77 55.35
N HIS A 428 26.46 50.70 54.79
CA HIS A 428 27.69 50.59 53.97
C HIS A 428 27.51 50.24 52.48
N GLY A 429 28.02 50.98 51.50
CA GLY A 429 28.82 52.20 51.45
C GLY A 429 29.51 52.30 50.08
N LEU A 430 29.29 53.43 49.39
CA LEU A 430 30.16 54.09 48.39
C LEU A 430 30.51 53.36 47.07
N ASP A 431 29.85 53.75 45.97
CA ASP A 431 30.41 54.63 44.90
C ASP A 431 29.70 54.43 43.54
N GLU A 432 29.13 55.52 43.01
CA GLU A 432 28.75 55.78 41.61
C GLU A 432 29.68 56.92 41.09
N PRO A 433 29.79 57.32 39.79
CA PRO A 433 28.82 57.13 38.68
C PRO A 433 29.44 56.86 37.27
N LEU A 434 28.58 56.53 36.27
CA LEU A 434 28.38 57.28 35.00
C LEU A 434 27.84 56.41 33.84
N LEU A 435 26.54 56.61 33.59
CA LEU A 435 25.92 57.04 32.33
C LEU A 435 26.11 56.21 31.04
N GLY A 436 24.99 55.64 30.60
CA GLY A 436 24.76 55.24 29.21
C GLY A 436 23.33 54.76 29.01
N GLU A 437 22.36 55.67 29.06
CA GLU A 437 20.97 55.43 28.66
C GLU A 437 20.88 54.76 27.27
N LEU A 438 20.13 53.66 27.18
CA LEU A 438 19.36 53.28 26.01
C LEU A 438 18.07 52.61 26.51
N GLY A 439 17.00 53.40 26.53
CA GLY A 439 15.69 53.01 27.04
C GLY A 439 15.03 51.83 26.28
N PRO A 440 13.91 51.32 26.81
CA PRO A 440 13.22 50.17 26.25
C PRO A 440 12.62 50.54 24.90
N SER A 441 13.16 49.98 23.82
CA SER A 441 12.46 49.94 22.54
C SER A 441 11.12 49.23 22.74
N GLY A 442 10.02 50.00 22.68
CA GLY A 442 8.66 49.48 22.69
C GLY A 442 8.43 48.41 21.62
N PRO A 443 7.31 47.67 21.66
CA PRO A 443 7.05 46.53 20.77
C PRO A 443 6.93 47.03 19.32
N GLY A 444 8.07 47.05 18.63
CA GLY A 444 8.22 47.59 17.30
C GLY A 444 7.43 46.77 16.28
N ARG A 445 6.77 47.48 15.36
CA ARG A 445 6.06 46.99 14.17
C ARG A 445 6.78 45.90 13.34
N CYS A 446 8.07 45.63 13.60
CA CYS A 446 8.85 44.53 13.02
C CYS A 446 8.44 43.13 13.52
N GLY A 447 8.03 42.97 14.79
CA GLY A 447 7.54 41.68 15.30
C GLY A 447 6.20 41.27 14.69
N ALA A 448 5.32 42.25 14.44
CA ALA A 448 4.03 42.05 13.81
C ALA A 448 4.14 41.65 12.33
N ARG A 449 5.08 42.23 11.57
CA ARG A 449 5.33 41.83 10.17
C ARG A 449 5.95 40.44 10.05
N ALA A 450 6.89 40.09 10.94
CA ALA A 450 7.48 38.74 10.98
C ALA A 450 6.42 37.68 11.38
N GLY A 451 5.56 38.01 12.36
CA GLY A 451 4.42 37.18 12.76
C GLY A 451 3.37 37.02 11.67
N LEU A 452 3.05 38.09 10.92
CA LEU A 452 2.10 38.05 9.81
C LEU A 452 2.62 37.22 8.62
N VAL A 453 3.91 37.34 8.28
CA VAL A 453 4.55 36.54 7.22
C VAL A 453 4.65 35.07 7.64
N GLY A 454 4.93 34.79 8.92
CA GLY A 454 4.88 33.44 9.48
C GLY A 454 3.47 32.85 9.48
N ALA A 455 2.46 33.63 9.84
CA ALA A 455 1.05 33.25 9.83
C ALA A 455 0.53 33.02 8.39
N LEU A 456 0.91 33.87 7.44
CA LEU A 456 0.59 33.71 6.01
C LEU A 456 1.27 32.48 5.41
N LYS A 457 2.55 32.23 5.71
CA LYS A 457 3.24 30.99 5.30
C LYS A 457 2.59 29.76 5.93
N GLY A 458 2.20 29.84 7.20
CA GLY A 458 1.47 28.78 7.89
C GLY A 458 0.08 28.53 7.31
N LEU A 459 -0.63 29.59 6.92
CA LEU A 459 -1.95 29.51 6.29
C LEU A 459 -1.86 28.94 4.87
N VAL A 460 -0.94 29.42 4.04
CA VAL A 460 -0.72 28.91 2.67
C VAL A 460 -0.30 27.44 2.71
N TRP A 461 0.57 27.07 3.65
CA TRP A 461 1.00 25.70 3.83
C TRP A 461 -0.14 24.79 4.33
N ALA A 462 -0.94 25.27 5.30
CA ALA A 462 -2.12 24.55 5.78
C ALA A 462 -3.18 24.38 4.68
N VAL A 463 -3.48 25.43 3.92
CA VAL A 463 -4.42 25.37 2.78
C VAL A 463 -3.92 24.40 1.72
N ARG A 464 -2.62 24.42 1.39
CA ARG A 464 -2.01 23.46 0.46
C ARG A 464 -2.14 22.03 0.97
N GLU A 465 -1.94 21.79 2.26
CA GLU A 465 -1.97 20.45 2.85
C GLU A 465 -3.40 19.89 2.97
N TYR A 466 -4.37 20.70 3.39
CA TYR A 466 -5.79 20.31 3.37
C TYR A 466 -6.30 20.11 1.94
N ALA A 467 -5.87 20.94 0.99
CA ALA A 467 -6.20 20.76 -0.42
C ALA A 467 -5.66 19.43 -0.97
N VAL A 468 -4.44 19.04 -0.59
CA VAL A 468 -3.88 17.72 -0.94
C VAL A 468 -4.70 16.59 -0.34
N SER A 469 -5.07 16.65 0.95
CA SER A 469 -5.93 15.64 1.57
C SER A 469 -7.30 15.53 0.89
N VAL A 470 -7.93 16.67 0.53
CA VAL A 470 -9.21 16.68 -0.17
C VAL A 470 -9.08 16.17 -1.60
N ALA A 471 -8.01 16.52 -2.31
CA ALA A 471 -7.73 16.02 -3.65
C ALA A 471 -7.53 14.50 -3.66
N ILE A 472 -6.77 13.96 -2.70
CA ILE A 472 -6.58 12.51 -2.52
C ILE A 472 -7.92 11.81 -2.30
N LEU A 473 -8.77 12.37 -1.43
CA LEU A 473 -10.10 11.80 -1.18
C LEU A 473 -11.00 11.89 -2.41
N ALA A 474 -10.96 13.01 -3.15
CA ALA A 474 -11.74 13.18 -4.37
C ALA A 474 -11.33 12.16 -5.45
N VAL A 475 -10.03 11.95 -5.62
CA VAL A 475 -9.46 10.93 -6.53
C VAL A 475 -9.87 9.53 -6.07
N GLY A 476 -9.58 9.17 -4.81
CA GLY A 476 -9.83 7.83 -4.29
C GLY A 476 -11.30 7.44 -4.22
N VAL A 477 -12.15 8.32 -3.71
CA VAL A 477 -13.60 8.09 -3.58
C VAL A 477 -14.30 8.21 -4.93
N GLY A 478 -13.88 9.18 -5.77
CA GLY A 478 -14.48 9.38 -7.09
C GLY A 478 -14.33 8.15 -7.99
N PHE A 479 -13.13 7.59 -8.09
CA PHE A 479 -12.90 6.37 -8.87
C PHE A 479 -13.61 5.15 -8.27
N SER A 480 -13.69 5.06 -6.95
CA SER A 480 -14.35 3.96 -6.25
C SER A 480 -15.85 3.88 -6.49
N VAL A 481 -16.56 5.01 -6.47
CA VAL A 481 -18.02 5.02 -6.65
C VAL A 481 -18.40 4.57 -8.06
N ALA A 482 -17.66 5.04 -9.07
CA ALA A 482 -17.88 4.66 -10.45
C ALA A 482 -17.57 3.17 -10.71
N GLY A 483 -16.43 2.68 -10.23
CA GLY A 483 -16.05 1.29 -10.41
C GLY A 483 -16.92 0.31 -9.61
N LEU A 484 -17.43 0.71 -8.44
CA LEU A 484 -18.33 -0.12 -7.64
C LEU A 484 -19.67 -0.35 -8.36
N TYR A 485 -20.20 0.68 -9.04
CA TYR A 485 -21.44 0.54 -9.79
C TYR A 485 -21.29 -0.51 -10.90
N VAL A 486 -20.26 -0.38 -11.75
CA VAL A 486 -19.99 -1.30 -12.86
C VAL A 486 -19.67 -2.72 -12.36
N GLY A 487 -18.81 -2.84 -11.34
CA GLY A 487 -18.46 -4.16 -10.82
C GLY A 487 -19.66 -4.91 -10.20
N VAL A 488 -20.59 -4.20 -9.57
CA VAL A 488 -21.81 -4.80 -9.01
C VAL A 488 -22.82 -5.16 -10.09
N THR A 489 -23.00 -4.32 -11.11
CA THR A 489 -23.90 -4.63 -12.24
C THR A 489 -23.43 -5.89 -12.97
N ASP A 490 -22.15 -5.98 -13.29
CA ASP A 490 -21.58 -7.12 -14.03
C ASP A 490 -21.60 -8.43 -13.23
N LEU A 491 -21.43 -8.34 -11.91
CA LEU A 491 -21.53 -9.50 -11.02
C LEU A 491 -22.98 -9.97 -10.94
N LEU A 492 -23.94 -9.06 -10.82
CA LEU A 492 -25.36 -9.39 -10.78
C LEU A 492 -25.83 -9.97 -12.12
N GLU A 493 -25.34 -9.46 -13.24
CA GLU A 493 -25.60 -10.03 -14.57
C GLU A 493 -25.02 -11.43 -14.72
N TYR A 494 -23.78 -11.66 -14.28
CA TYR A 494 -23.18 -12.99 -14.27
C TYR A 494 -24.00 -13.99 -13.43
N LEU A 495 -24.42 -13.58 -12.23
CA LEU A 495 -25.25 -14.42 -11.35
C LEU A 495 -26.64 -14.67 -11.94
N ARG A 496 -27.19 -13.74 -12.74
CA ARG A 496 -28.48 -13.90 -13.44
C ARG A 496 -28.36 -14.74 -14.70
N GLY A 497 -27.28 -14.58 -15.47
CA GLY A 497 -27.00 -15.30 -16.72
C GLY A 497 -26.51 -16.74 -16.51
N GLY A 498 -25.95 -17.05 -15.33
CA GLY A 498 -25.58 -18.41 -14.93
C GLY A 498 -26.74 -19.40 -14.78
N GLY A 499 -27.99 -18.96 -15.01
CA GLY A 499 -29.18 -19.81 -15.05
C GLY A 499 -29.44 -20.52 -16.39
N ASP A 500 -28.83 -20.08 -17.50
CA ASP A 500 -29.14 -20.60 -18.85
C ASP A 500 -27.96 -21.32 -19.55
N GLY A 501 -26.81 -21.45 -18.90
CA GLY A 501 -25.61 -22.10 -19.46
C GLY A 501 -25.57 -23.64 -19.32
N GLY A 502 -26.72 -24.29 -19.20
CA GLY A 502 -26.85 -25.74 -19.01
C GLY A 502 -27.74 -26.39 -20.06
N ARG A 503 -27.32 -26.40 -21.33
CA ARG A 503 -27.75 -27.36 -22.34
C ARG A 503 -26.64 -27.65 -23.35
#